data_AF-A0A7C6CDM4-F1
#
_entry.id   AF-A0A7C6CDM4-F1
#
_cell.length_a   1.000
_cell.length_b   1.000
_cell.length_c   1.000
_cell.angle_alpha   90.00
_cell.angle_beta   90.00
_cell.angle_gamma   90.00
#
_symmetry.space_group_name_H-M   'P 1'
#
loop_
_entity.id
_entity.type
_entity.pdbx_description
1 polymer ?
#
loop_
_entity_poly.entity_id
_entity_poly.type
_entity_poly.pdbx_seq_one_letter_code
_entity_poly.pdbx_strand_id
1 'polypeptide(L)' 'MERITKGELITLEDDARYVVVEVVEKDNKRYLYLVDETQKEVVIAEEIIENDEIIIETLDDINKIMEISKLVCERLRD' A
#
# COMPACT_ATOMS: atom_id res chain seq x y z
N MET A 1 -9.77 -15.18 -4.75
CA MET A 1 -9.40 -13.88 -5.34
C MET A 1 -7.89 -13.73 -5.31
N GLU A 2 -7.29 -13.14 -6.35
CA GLU A 2 -5.86 -12.85 -6.41
C GLU A 2 -5.57 -11.56 -5.62
N ARG A 3 -4.60 -11.60 -4.71
CA ARG A 3 -4.22 -10.49 -3.82
C ARG A 3 -3.28 -9.54 -4.57
N ILE A 4 -3.21 -8.27 -4.16
CA ILE A 4 -2.28 -7.31 -4.75
C ILE A 4 -0.87 -7.64 -4.28
N THR A 5 0.08 -7.71 -5.21
CA THR A 5 1.47 -8.06 -4.93
C THR A 5 2.47 -6.95 -5.26
N LYS A 6 3.67 -7.07 -4.70
CA LYS A 6 4.78 -6.15 -4.96
C LYS A 6 5.12 -6.12 -6.46
N GLY A 7 5.29 -4.90 -6.98
CA GLY A 7 5.59 -4.64 -8.39
C GLY A 7 4.35 -4.45 -9.27
N GLU A 8 3.16 -4.67 -8.75
CA GLU A 8 1.92 -4.39 -9.48
C GLU A 8 1.67 -2.89 -9.61
N LEU A 9 1.05 -2.52 -10.73
CA LEU A 9 0.53 -1.18 -10.97
C LEU A 9 -0.95 -1.18 -10.60
N ILE A 10 -1.35 -0.26 -9.73
CA ILE A 10 -2.74 -0.07 -9.33
C ILE A 10 -3.18 1.36 -9.65
N THR A 11 -4.48 1.54 -9.84
CA THR A 11 -5.11 2.85 -10.03
C THR A 11 -6.05 3.09 -8.86
N LEU A 12 -5.90 4.23 -8.19
CA LEU A 12 -6.80 4.65 -7.12
C LEU A 12 -7.97 5.48 -7.69
N GLU A 13 -8.92 5.89 -6.85
CA GLU A 13 -10.15 6.57 -7.27
C GLU A 13 -9.93 7.92 -7.98
N ASP A 14 -8.75 8.54 -7.81
CA ASP A 14 -8.35 9.81 -8.40
C ASP A 14 -7.72 9.69 -9.81
N ASP A 15 -7.83 8.50 -10.43
CA ASP A 15 -7.16 8.12 -11.69
C ASP A 15 -5.62 8.18 -11.62
N ALA A 16 -5.03 8.36 -10.43
CA ALA A 16 -3.59 8.34 -10.24
C ALA A 16 -3.09 6.88 -10.18
N ARG A 17 -1.94 6.66 -10.83
CA ARG A 17 -1.31 5.35 -10.93
C ARG A 17 -0.17 5.23 -9.95
N TYR A 18 -0.17 4.11 -9.23
CA TYR A 18 0.82 3.81 -8.22
C TYR A 18 1.42 2.43 -8.44
N VAL A 19 2.71 2.31 -8.18
CA VAL A 19 3.42 1.04 -8.11
C VAL A 19 3.44 0.57 -6.67
N VAL A 20 3.10 -0.70 -6.44
CA VAL A 20 3.20 -1.35 -5.15
C VAL A 20 4.67 -1.67 -4.87
N VAL A 21 5.33 -0.85 -4.06
CA VAL A 21 6.75 -1.04 -3.73
C VAL A 21 6.94 -2.11 -2.67
N GLU A 22 6.02 -2.22 -1.71
CA GLU A 22 6.09 -3.25 -0.68
C GLU A 22 4.71 -3.56 -0.10
N VAL A 23 4.56 -4.78 0.40
CA VAL A 23 3.35 -5.22 1.11
C VAL A 23 3.69 -5.56 2.55
N VAL A 24 2.94 -5.00 3.48
CA VAL A 24 3.13 -5.20 4.92
C VAL A 24 1.91 -5.87 5.52
N GLU A 25 2.07 -7.08 6.02
CA GLU A 25 1.06 -7.76 6.83
C GLU A 25 1.33 -7.49 8.31
N LYS A 26 0.36 -6.86 8.99
CA LYS A 26 0.46 -6.51 10.40
C LYS A 26 -0.92 -6.36 11.02
N ASP A 27 -1.09 -6.80 12.26
CA ASP A 27 -2.33 -6.66 13.03
C ASP A 27 -3.55 -7.27 12.31
N ASN A 28 -3.35 -8.39 11.59
CA ASN A 28 -4.34 -9.03 10.70
C ASN A 28 -4.87 -8.14 9.56
N LYS A 29 -4.17 -7.04 9.27
CA LYS A 29 -4.41 -6.14 8.15
C LYS A 29 -3.26 -6.25 7.15
N ARG A 30 -3.53 -5.85 5.91
CA ARG A 30 -2.57 -5.86 4.81
C ARG A 30 -2.45 -4.45 4.26
N TYR A 31 -1.25 -3.91 4.30
CA TYR A 31 -0.94 -2.55 3.91
C TYR A 31 -0.09 -2.55 2.65
N LEU A 32 -0.41 -1.65 1.73
CA LEU A 32 0.30 -1.41 0.49
C LEU A 32 1.11 -0.12 0.64
N TYR A 33 2.42 -0.21 0.41
CA TYR A 33 3.28 0.96 0.29
C TYR A 33 3.40 1.31 -1.19
N LEU A 34 2.79 2.44 -1.55
CA LEU A 34 2.54 2.86 -2.91
C LEU A 34 3.42 4.04 -3.25
N VAL A 35 3.98 4.04 -4.45
CA VAL A 35 4.75 5.15 -4.99
C VAL A 35 4.17 5.53 -6.34
N ASP A 36 3.92 6.81 -6.55
CA ASP A 36 3.39 7.30 -7.82
C ASP A 36 4.39 7.06 -8.97
N GLU A 37 3.92 7.09 -10.22
CA GLU A 37 4.79 6.89 -11.39
C GLU A 37 5.94 7.91 -11.47
N THR A 38 5.80 9.11 -10.88
CA THR A 38 6.86 10.13 -10.86
C THR A 38 7.86 9.97 -9.71
N GLN A 39 7.62 9.02 -8.79
CA GLN A 39 8.44 8.73 -7.62
C GLN A 39 8.61 9.92 -6.66
N LYS A 40 7.62 10.79 -6.58
CA LYS A 40 7.60 11.99 -5.74
C LYS A 40 6.63 11.88 -4.58
N GLU A 41 5.63 11.02 -4.70
CA GLU A 41 4.57 10.85 -3.74
C GLU A 41 4.52 9.41 -3.25
N VAL A 42 4.38 9.28 -1.94
CA VAL A 42 4.22 8.01 -1.25
C VAL A 42 2.85 8.01 -0.61
N VAL A 43 2.09 6.96 -0.89
CA VAL A 43 0.79 6.70 -0.27
C VAL A 43 0.86 5.36 0.45
N ILE A 44 0.22 5.26 1.60
CA ILE A 44 0.02 3.98 2.27
C ILE A 44 -1.46 3.69 2.25
N ALA A 45 -1.84 2.51 1.78
CA ALA A 45 -3.22 2.08 1.71
C ALA A 45 -3.44 0.73 2.41
N GLU A 46 -4.66 0.47 2.84
CA GLU A 46 -5.10 -0.84 3.35
C GLU A 46 -5.79 -1.61 2.24
N GLU A 47 -5.40 -2.88 2.07
CA GLU A 47 -6.10 -3.83 1.20
C GLU A 47 -7.16 -4.56 2.03
N ILE A 48 -8.43 -4.28 1.73
CA ILE A 48 -9.60 -4.86 2.40
C ILE A 48 -10.26 -5.84 1.43
N ILE A 49 -10.66 -7.02 1.92
CA ILE A 49 -11.46 -7.97 1.14
C ILE A 49 -12.87 -8.04 1.69
N GLU A 50 -13.84 -7.64 0.88
CA GLU A 50 -15.27 -7.72 1.18
C GLU A 50 -16.01 -8.32 -0.02
N ASN A 51 -16.90 -9.29 0.21
CA ASN A 51 -17.77 -9.89 -0.83
C ASN A 51 -17.04 -10.35 -2.12
N ASP A 52 -15.85 -10.95 -1.98
CA ASP A 52 -14.98 -11.35 -3.10
C ASP A 52 -14.46 -10.18 -3.98
N GLU A 53 -14.48 -8.96 -3.44
CA GLU A 53 -13.90 -7.75 -4.02
C GLU A 53 -12.72 -7.26 -3.16
N ILE A 54 -11.76 -6.58 -3.79
CA ILE A 54 -10.63 -5.91 -3.13
C ILE A 54 -10.93 -4.43 -3.16
N ILE A 55 -10.94 -3.84 -1.97
CA ILE A 55 -11.08 -2.41 -1.75
C ILE A 55 -9.73 -1.90 -1.26
N ILE A 56 -9.29 -0.76 -1.80
CA ILE A 56 -8.04 -0.10 -1.41
C ILE A 56 -8.40 1.23 -0.78
N GLU A 57 -8.12 1.39 0.51
CA GLU A 57 -8.39 2.63 1.24
C GLU A 57 -7.08 3.29 1.68
N THR A 58 -6.86 4.54 1.28
CA THR A 58 -5.68 5.30 1.72
C THR A 58 -5.74 5.57 3.22
N LEU A 59 -4.65 5.32 3.93
CA LEU A 59 -4.54 5.61 5.36
C LEU A 59 -4.45 7.13 5.60
N ASP A 60 -5.12 7.59 6.64
CA ASP A 60 -5.05 8.95 7.17
C ASP A 60 -4.40 9.04 8.57
N ASP A 61 -4.36 7.93 9.32
CA ASP A 61 -3.70 7.85 10.63
C ASP A 61 -2.18 7.95 10.49
N ILE A 62 -1.64 9.12 10.88
CA ILE A 62 -0.22 9.45 10.78
C ILE A 62 0.68 8.49 11.57
N ASN A 63 0.22 7.94 12.69
CA ASN A 63 1.02 7.00 13.49
C ASN A 63 1.17 5.68 12.75
N LYS A 64 0.08 5.19 12.14
CA LYS A 64 0.11 3.99 11.31
C LYS A 64 0.95 4.20 10.06
N ILE A 65 0.82 5.36 9.39
CA ILE A 65 1.63 5.71 8.24
C ILE A 65 3.13 5.66 8.58
N MET A 66 3.54 6.29 9.69
CA MET A 66 4.93 6.26 10.13
C MET A 66 5.42 4.86 10.48
N GLU A 67 4.60 4.07 11.17
CA GLU A 67 4.92 2.69 11.54
C GLU A 67 5.19 1.83 10.30
N ILE A 68 4.27 1.83 9.33
CA ILE A 68 4.41 1.05 8.10
C ILE A 68 5.59 1.57 7.26
N SER A 69 5.75 2.89 7.15
CA SER A 69 6.90 3.50 6.45
C SER A 69 8.23 3.02 7.02
N LYS A 70 8.35 2.96 8.35
CA LYS A 70 9.57 2.50 9.02
C LYS A 70 9.86 1.04 8.68
N LEU A 71 8.86 0.16 8.77
CA LEU A 71 9.01 -1.26 8.42
C LEU A 71 9.45 -1.46 6.97
N VAL A 72 8.88 -0.70 6.03
CA VAL A 72 9.27 -0.75 4.62
C VAL A 72 10.69 -0.25 4.43
N CYS A 73 11.06 0.89 5.02
CA CYS A 73 12.42 1.42 4.96
C CYS A 73 13.46 0.44 5.52
N GLU A 74 13.13 -0.29 6.58
CA GLU A 74 14.00 -1.32 7.15
C GLU A 74 14.18 -2.49 6.16
N ARG A 75 13.09 -2.97 5.55
CA ARG A 75 13.13 -4.07 4.57
C ARG A 75 13.85 -3.74 3.27
N LEU A 76 13.79 -2.48 2.80
CA LEU A 76 14.43 -2.05 1.56
C LEU A 76 15.93 -1.80 1.69
N ARG A 77 16.46 -1.76 2.92
CA ARG A 77 17.90 -1.60 3.18
C ARG A 77 18.67 -2.92 3.16
N ASP A 78 17.96 -4.04 3.30
CA ASP A 78 18.49 -5.41 3.25
C ASP A 78 18.53 -5.94 1.81
#